data_AF-A0A948D183-F1
#
_entry.id   AF-A0A948D183-F1
#
_cell.length_a   1.000
_cell.length_b   1.000
_cell.length_c   1.000
_cell.angle_alpha   90.00
_cell.angle_beta   90.00
_cell.angle_gamma   90.00
#
_symmetry.space_group_name_H-M   'P 1'
#
loop_
_entity.id
_entity.type
_entity.pdbx_description
1 polymer ?
#
loop_
_entity_poly.entity_id
_entity_poly.type
_entity_poly.pdbx_seq_one_letter_code
_entity_poly.pdbx_strand_id
1 'polypeptide(L)'
;MKKTLVTLISFLGIAFFIQTAQAEILTERAIHLDEPTIQCGYTIPDREMVFNVGILPNVLSESAWVKVRKLGVDDFEIPTNKRLVSDIYQYDIRVPNPTVLEKPIALSMQYDSADTQIEFKFYNRVTSLWQTIPAVNDTQNRLVKTLIHFPFAQVAVFAELVDQPSITSEAAIVVDKETGEVLYEKNSDTVRSIASLTKLMTALVFLDNNPGWETVVELQSDDMTYGAKLYASVGETLTTQDLFNTMMIGSANNAARALARSTGLSEEEFVAQMNQKAISLGMADTTFTDPTGLDVTNQSTAQDLIKLTNKALSNFLISQTSTSVAYNFSMINTGRYHHIKNTNLLVQESDLYLLGGKTGYLDEAGYC
;
A
#
# COMPACT_ATOMS: atom_id res chain seq x y z
N MET A 1 -57.84 51.88 -6.56
CA MET A 1 -56.89 51.20 -5.66
C MET A 1 -57.30 49.74 -5.50
N LYS A 2 -56.72 48.84 -6.30
CA LYS A 2 -56.82 47.38 -6.15
C LYS A 2 -55.38 46.86 -6.20
N LYS A 3 -54.96 46.16 -5.14
CA LYS A 3 -53.64 45.55 -5.02
C LYS A 3 -53.64 44.25 -5.84
N THR A 4 -52.75 44.13 -6.82
CA THR A 4 -52.54 42.90 -7.58
C THR A 4 -51.31 42.20 -7.01
N LEU A 5 -51.52 40.98 -6.52
CA LEU A 5 -50.52 40.05 -6.03
C LEU A 5 -49.72 39.53 -7.23
N VAL A 6 -48.41 39.78 -7.27
CA VAL A 6 -47.51 39.21 -8.28
C VAL A 6 -46.86 37.96 -7.68
N THR A 7 -47.25 36.79 -8.18
CA THR A 7 -46.64 35.50 -7.86
C THR A 7 -45.33 35.37 -8.63
N LEU A 8 -44.21 35.28 -7.91
CA LEU A 8 -42.90 34.95 -8.47
C LEU A 8 -42.89 33.44 -8.80
N ILE A 9 -42.77 33.09 -10.08
CA ILE A 9 -42.48 31.71 -10.52
C ILE A 9 -40.98 31.65 -10.80
N SER A 10 -40.22 30.99 -9.92
CA SER A 10 -38.82 30.68 -10.12
C SER A 10 -38.68 29.53 -11.13
N PHE A 11 -38.16 29.82 -12.31
CA PHE A 11 -37.70 28.80 -13.25
C PHE A 11 -36.35 28.24 -12.76
N LEU A 12 -36.38 27.01 -12.27
CA LEU A 12 -35.17 26.22 -12.00
C LEU A 12 -34.61 25.74 -13.33
N GLY A 13 -33.61 26.44 -13.86
CA GLY A 13 -32.87 26.01 -15.04
C GLY A 13 -32.00 24.80 -14.70
N ILE A 14 -32.45 23.60 -15.08
CA ILE A 14 -31.61 22.40 -15.04
C ILE A 14 -30.63 22.50 -16.20
N ALA A 15 -29.39 22.91 -15.89
CA ALA A 15 -28.28 22.85 -16.84
C ALA A 15 -27.88 21.37 -17.00
N PHE A 16 -28.31 20.75 -18.09
CA PHE A 16 -27.71 19.50 -18.55
C PHE A 16 -26.30 19.79 -19.03
N PHE A 17 -25.29 19.48 -18.22
CA PHE A 17 -23.93 19.32 -18.69
C PHE A 17 -23.90 18.07 -19.58
N ILE A 18 -23.95 18.28 -20.89
CA ILE A 18 -23.58 17.24 -21.86
C ILE A 18 -22.06 17.15 -21.78
N GLN A 19 -21.58 16.21 -20.96
CA GLN A 19 -20.19 15.80 -21.01
C GLN A 19 -19.98 15.16 -22.37
N THR A 20 -19.24 15.83 -23.26
CA THR A 20 -18.82 15.25 -24.52
C THR A 20 -17.84 14.14 -24.20
N ALA A 21 -18.34 12.91 -24.10
CA ALA A 21 -17.49 11.74 -24.16
C ALA A 21 -16.76 11.80 -25.51
N GLN A 22 -15.46 12.08 -25.48
CA GLN A 22 -14.60 11.72 -26.60
C GLN A 22 -14.70 10.19 -26.70
N ALA A 23 -15.48 9.71 -27.65
CA ALA A 23 -15.42 8.31 -28.04
C ALA A 23 -14.03 8.10 -28.64
N GLU A 24 -13.09 7.59 -27.85
CA GLU A 24 -11.91 6.94 -28.39
C GLU A 24 -12.40 5.93 -29.43
N ILE A 25 -11.90 6.05 -30.65
CA ILE A 25 -12.20 5.11 -31.72
C ILE A 25 -11.50 3.80 -31.33
N LEU A 26 -12.20 2.94 -30.58
CA LEU A 26 -11.72 1.59 -30.28
C LEU A 26 -11.55 0.85 -31.61
N THR A 27 -10.30 0.67 -32.04
CA THR A 27 -9.93 0.06 -33.31
C THR A 27 -10.12 -1.46 -33.24
N GLU A 28 -11.34 -1.94 -33.47
CA GLU A 28 -11.61 -3.38 -33.59
C GLU A 28 -11.28 -3.91 -34.99
N ARG A 29 -10.67 -5.08 -35.03
CA ARG A 29 -10.52 -5.92 -36.23
C ARG A 29 -11.06 -7.32 -35.93
N ALA A 30 -11.89 -7.85 -36.83
CA ALA A 30 -12.41 -9.21 -36.74
C ALA A 30 -12.13 -9.95 -38.06
N ILE A 31 -11.60 -11.16 -37.98
CA ILE A 31 -11.29 -12.01 -39.13
C ILE A 31 -11.93 -13.38 -38.90
N HIS A 32 -12.58 -13.91 -39.94
CA HIS A 32 -13.02 -15.30 -39.98
C HIS A 32 -11.92 -16.16 -40.62
N LEU A 33 -11.48 -17.20 -39.90
CA LEU A 33 -10.51 -18.17 -40.40
C LEU A 33 -11.25 -19.44 -40.78
N ASP A 34 -11.19 -19.81 -42.06
CA ASP A 34 -11.69 -21.09 -42.53
C ASP A 34 -10.70 -22.23 -42.24
N GLU A 35 -11.15 -23.48 -42.38
CA GLU A 35 -10.33 -24.66 -42.10
C GLU A 35 -9.02 -24.69 -42.93
N PRO A 36 -9.01 -24.40 -44.25
CA PRO A 36 -7.76 -24.35 -45.02
C PRO A 36 -6.77 -23.29 -44.50
N THR A 37 -7.25 -22.11 -44.12
CA THR A 37 -6.40 -21.06 -43.55
C THR A 37 -5.79 -21.49 -42.22
N ILE A 38 -6.57 -22.15 -41.36
CA ILE A 38 -6.10 -22.68 -40.07
C ILE A 38 -5.05 -23.78 -40.26
N GLN A 39 -5.21 -24.65 -41.25
CA GLN A 39 -4.25 -25.71 -41.56
C GLN A 39 -2.88 -25.15 -41.99
N CYS A 40 -2.87 -24.02 -42.71
CA CYS A 40 -1.65 -23.32 -43.11
C CYS A 40 -1.06 -22.42 -42.02
N GLY A 41 -1.87 -22.07 -41.02
CA GLY A 41 -1.56 -21.02 -40.04
C GLY A 41 -1.78 -19.61 -40.61
N TYR A 42 -2.04 -18.65 -39.73
CA TYR A 42 -2.33 -17.27 -40.12
C TYR A 42 -1.97 -16.28 -39.01
N THR A 43 -1.43 -15.13 -39.37
CA THR A 43 -1.17 -14.03 -38.43
C THR A 43 -2.19 -12.94 -38.63
N ILE A 44 -2.88 -12.58 -37.55
CA ILE A 44 -3.88 -11.52 -37.49
C ILE A 44 -3.22 -10.31 -36.81
N PRO A 45 -2.82 -9.27 -37.56
CA PRO A 45 -2.39 -8.01 -36.98
C PRO A 45 -3.60 -7.26 -36.43
N ASP A 46 -3.37 -6.36 -35.49
CA ASP A 46 -4.29 -5.27 -35.18
C ASP A 46 -4.37 -4.28 -36.39
N ARG A 47 -4.95 -3.09 -36.19
CA ARG A 47 -5.04 -2.11 -37.30
C ARG A 47 -3.72 -1.36 -37.53
N GLU A 48 -2.92 -1.18 -36.50
CA GLU A 48 -1.67 -0.42 -36.52
C GLU A 48 -0.45 -1.33 -36.78
N MET A 49 -0.67 -2.65 -36.89
CA MET A 49 0.38 -3.66 -37.08
C MET A 49 1.40 -3.74 -35.94
N VAL A 50 0.98 -3.27 -34.75
CA VAL A 50 1.76 -3.26 -33.50
C VAL A 50 1.56 -4.58 -32.75
N PHE A 51 0.34 -5.12 -32.72
CA PHE A 51 0.00 -6.35 -32.02
C PHE A 51 -0.47 -7.43 -33.00
N ASN A 52 0.02 -8.66 -32.86
CA ASN A 52 -0.32 -9.77 -33.73
C ASN A 52 -0.72 -11.01 -32.95
N VAL A 53 -1.77 -11.67 -33.43
CA VAL A 53 -2.22 -12.99 -33.00
C VAL A 53 -1.91 -14.00 -34.10
N GLY A 54 -0.92 -14.85 -33.88
CA GLY A 54 -0.51 -15.93 -34.78
C GLY A 54 -1.20 -17.25 -34.43
N ILE A 55 -2.08 -17.70 -35.31
CA ILE A 55 -2.61 -19.06 -35.29
C ILE A 55 -1.61 -19.97 -36.00
N LEU A 56 -0.91 -20.81 -35.25
CA LEU A 56 0.03 -21.77 -35.84
C LEU A 56 -0.74 -22.89 -36.59
N PRO A 57 -0.10 -23.56 -37.57
CA PRO A 57 -0.73 -24.65 -38.31
C PRO A 57 -1.39 -25.69 -37.39
N ASN A 58 -2.67 -25.99 -37.64
CA ASN A 58 -3.42 -27.03 -36.93
C ASN A 58 -3.52 -26.80 -35.40
N VAL A 59 -3.51 -25.54 -34.95
CA VAL A 59 -3.84 -25.17 -33.55
C VAL A 59 -5.34 -25.24 -33.29
N LEU A 60 -6.15 -24.79 -34.24
CA LEU A 60 -7.60 -24.88 -34.18
C LEU A 60 -8.07 -26.08 -35.04
N SER A 61 -9.11 -26.77 -34.58
CA SER A 61 -9.69 -27.93 -35.27
C SER A 61 -10.85 -27.59 -36.21
N GLU A 62 -11.38 -26.37 -36.10
CA GLU A 62 -12.55 -25.88 -36.82
C GLU A 62 -12.43 -24.38 -37.07
N SER A 63 -13.24 -23.85 -38.00
CA SER A 63 -13.26 -22.43 -38.33
C SER A 63 -13.56 -21.56 -37.12
N ALA A 64 -12.91 -20.41 -37.01
CA ALA A 64 -13.05 -19.52 -35.86
C ALA A 64 -13.07 -18.04 -36.26
N TRP A 65 -13.78 -17.24 -35.47
CA TRP A 65 -13.64 -15.78 -35.53
C TRP A 65 -12.54 -15.35 -34.57
N VAL A 66 -11.57 -14.59 -35.07
CA VAL A 66 -10.55 -13.94 -34.24
C VAL A 66 -10.84 -12.45 -34.22
N LYS A 67 -11.05 -11.91 -33.03
CA LYS A 67 -11.19 -10.47 -32.81
C LYS A 67 -9.96 -9.94 -32.10
N VAL A 68 -9.51 -8.76 -32.50
CA VAL A 68 -8.43 -8.01 -31.85
C VAL A 68 -8.92 -6.58 -31.66
N ARG A 69 -8.72 -6.03 -30.46
CA ARG A 69 -9.16 -4.69 -30.09
C ARG A 69 -8.15 -4.02 -29.15
N LYS A 70 -7.82 -2.75 -29.40
CA LYS A 70 -7.12 -1.87 -28.46
C LYS A 70 -8.10 -1.38 -27.37
N LEU A 71 -7.66 -1.36 -26.12
CA LEU A 71 -8.45 -0.94 -24.96
C LEU A 71 -7.93 0.39 -24.39
N GLY A 72 -8.78 1.10 -23.66
CA GLY A 72 -8.39 2.28 -22.90
C GLY A 72 -7.58 1.90 -21.67
N VAL A 73 -6.56 2.69 -21.34
CA VAL A 73 -5.67 2.43 -20.20
C VAL A 73 -6.37 2.66 -18.86
N ASP A 74 -7.33 3.58 -18.80
CA ASP A 74 -8.05 3.98 -17.58
C ASP A 74 -8.86 2.85 -16.92
N ASP A 75 -9.12 1.76 -17.67
CA ASP A 75 -9.82 0.57 -17.17
C ASP A 75 -8.90 -0.39 -16.37
N PHE A 76 -7.61 -0.08 -16.24
CA PHE A 76 -6.61 -0.99 -15.69
C PHE A 76 -5.72 -0.33 -14.62
N GLU A 77 -5.54 -1.02 -13.51
CA GLU A 77 -4.53 -0.68 -12.51
C GLU A 77 -3.15 -1.12 -13.00
N ILE A 78 -2.24 -0.18 -13.15
CA ILE A 78 -0.86 -0.42 -13.57
C ILE A 78 -0.01 -0.67 -12.31
N PRO A 79 0.79 -1.76 -12.25
CA PRO A 79 1.62 -2.02 -11.07
C PRO A 79 2.58 -0.86 -10.81
N THR A 80 2.68 -0.40 -9.57
CA THR A 80 3.45 0.79 -9.14
C THR A 80 4.96 0.72 -9.48
N ASN A 81 5.52 -0.49 -9.57
CA ASN A 81 6.90 -0.73 -9.97
C ASN A 81 7.10 -0.91 -11.49
N LYS A 82 6.03 -0.80 -12.29
CA LYS A 82 6.06 -1.00 -13.73
C LYS A 82 5.63 0.25 -14.47
N ARG A 83 6.22 0.43 -15.65
CA ARG A 83 5.76 1.40 -16.64
C ARG A 83 5.14 0.65 -17.80
N LEU A 84 3.93 1.03 -18.18
CA LEU A 84 3.30 0.54 -19.41
C LEU A 84 4.07 1.09 -20.63
N VAL A 85 4.55 0.22 -21.52
CA VAL A 85 5.36 0.59 -22.69
C VAL A 85 4.74 0.12 -24.02
N SER A 86 3.50 -0.33 -23.98
CA SER A 86 2.64 -0.61 -25.14
C SER A 86 1.22 -0.15 -24.86
N ASP A 87 0.36 -0.14 -25.88
CA ASP A 87 -1.07 -0.13 -25.63
C ASP A 87 -1.54 -1.46 -25.02
N ILE A 88 -2.77 -1.46 -24.50
CA ILE A 88 -3.44 -2.66 -24.00
C ILE A 88 -4.31 -3.25 -25.11
N TYR A 89 -4.13 -4.53 -25.40
CA TYR A 89 -4.90 -5.24 -26.43
C TYR A 89 -5.71 -6.39 -25.83
N GLN A 90 -6.90 -6.61 -26.37
CA GLN A 90 -7.67 -7.83 -26.17
C GLN A 90 -7.72 -8.62 -27.47
N TYR A 91 -7.53 -9.93 -27.36
CA TYR A 91 -7.94 -10.85 -28.42
C TYR A 91 -9.01 -11.84 -27.92
N ASP A 92 -9.86 -12.28 -28.84
CA ASP A 92 -10.95 -13.22 -28.61
C ASP A 92 -11.03 -14.17 -29.81
N ILE A 93 -10.55 -15.41 -29.63
CA ILE A 93 -10.71 -16.52 -30.56
C ILE A 93 -11.98 -17.27 -30.19
N ARG A 94 -13.03 -17.03 -30.97
CA ARG A 94 -14.33 -17.66 -30.76
C ARG A 94 -14.35 -19.04 -31.38
N VAL A 95 -14.08 -20.02 -30.53
CA VAL A 95 -14.34 -21.44 -30.80
C VAL A 95 -15.66 -21.86 -30.15
N PRO A 96 -16.43 -22.78 -30.77
CA PRO A 96 -17.71 -23.28 -30.24
C PRO A 96 -17.68 -23.76 -28.79
N ASN A 97 -16.57 -24.35 -28.35
CA ASN A 97 -16.34 -24.76 -26.97
C ASN A 97 -15.13 -24.01 -26.39
N PRO A 98 -15.34 -22.92 -25.63
CA PRO A 98 -14.25 -22.11 -25.09
C PRO A 98 -13.55 -22.84 -23.94
N THR A 99 -12.56 -23.66 -24.28
CA THR A 99 -11.61 -24.27 -23.33
C THR A 99 -10.20 -23.75 -23.59
N VAL A 100 -9.28 -24.05 -22.67
CA VAL A 100 -7.84 -23.87 -22.91
C VAL A 100 -7.47 -24.62 -24.19
N LEU A 101 -6.73 -23.97 -25.09
CA LEU A 101 -6.28 -24.56 -26.34
C LEU A 101 -5.25 -25.65 -26.04
N GLU A 102 -5.36 -26.81 -26.72
CA GLU A 102 -4.39 -27.89 -26.55
C GLU A 102 -2.98 -27.49 -27.02
N LYS A 103 -2.91 -26.68 -28.08
CA LYS A 103 -1.68 -26.10 -28.62
C LYS A 103 -1.70 -24.59 -28.44
N PRO A 104 -0.55 -23.96 -28.17
CA PRO A 104 -0.52 -22.52 -27.97
C PRO A 104 -0.67 -21.77 -29.30
N ILE A 105 -1.17 -20.55 -29.20
CA ILE A 105 -1.07 -19.52 -30.24
C ILE A 105 0.16 -18.65 -29.97
N ALA A 106 0.67 -18.01 -31.01
CA ALA A 106 1.74 -17.02 -30.87
C ALA A 106 1.15 -15.63 -30.71
N LEU A 107 1.67 -14.85 -29.77
CA LEU A 107 1.42 -13.42 -29.69
C LEU A 107 2.72 -12.67 -29.96
N SER A 108 2.63 -11.54 -30.67
CA SER A 108 3.75 -10.60 -30.74
C SER A 108 3.27 -9.16 -30.60
N MET A 109 4.06 -8.33 -29.91
CA MET A 109 3.73 -6.93 -29.67
C MET A 109 4.96 -6.06 -29.79
N GLN A 110 4.88 -4.99 -30.60
CA GLN A 110 5.87 -3.92 -30.58
C GLN A 110 5.66 -3.03 -29.36
N TYR A 111 6.75 -2.52 -28.81
CA TYR A 111 6.74 -1.66 -27.63
C TYR A 111 7.62 -0.43 -27.82
N ASP A 112 7.29 0.66 -27.12
CA ASP A 112 8.05 1.91 -27.17
C ASP A 112 8.85 2.11 -25.87
N SER A 113 9.99 1.42 -25.80
CA SER A 113 10.96 1.64 -24.72
C SER A 113 12.39 1.32 -25.17
N ALA A 114 13.35 2.00 -24.54
CA ALA A 114 14.77 1.66 -24.60
C ALA A 114 15.17 0.61 -23.55
N ASP A 115 14.26 0.24 -22.65
CA ASP A 115 14.51 -0.72 -21.57
C ASP A 115 14.76 -2.13 -22.13
N THR A 116 15.71 -2.83 -21.52
CA THR A 116 16.05 -4.22 -21.90
C THR A 116 15.26 -5.25 -21.11
N GLN A 117 14.85 -4.89 -19.88
CA GLN A 117 13.98 -5.69 -19.02
C GLN A 117 12.53 -5.38 -19.37
N ILE A 118 11.92 -6.28 -20.14
CA ILE A 118 10.56 -6.14 -20.66
C ILE A 118 9.76 -7.36 -20.25
N GLU A 119 8.54 -7.15 -19.76
CA GLU A 119 7.61 -8.19 -19.37
C GLU A 119 6.35 -8.15 -20.22
N PHE A 120 6.01 -9.27 -20.86
CA PHE A 120 4.71 -9.47 -21.48
C PHE A 120 3.75 -10.00 -20.42
N LYS A 121 2.66 -9.28 -20.14
CA LYS A 121 1.69 -9.67 -19.12
C LYS A 121 0.29 -9.83 -19.69
N PHE A 122 -0.51 -10.67 -19.05
CA PHE A 122 -1.96 -10.67 -19.21
C PHE A 122 -2.66 -10.18 -17.94
N TYR A 123 -3.82 -9.59 -18.11
CA TYR A 123 -4.64 -9.12 -16.99
C TYR A 123 -5.56 -10.24 -16.49
N ASN A 124 -5.43 -10.61 -15.22
CA ASN A 124 -6.30 -11.55 -14.55
C ASN A 124 -7.49 -10.80 -13.96
N ARG A 125 -8.66 -10.93 -14.60
CA ARG A 125 -9.90 -10.26 -14.18
C ARG A 125 -10.48 -10.75 -12.86
N VAL A 126 -10.06 -11.92 -12.36
CA VAL A 126 -10.54 -12.46 -11.08
C VAL A 126 -9.82 -11.79 -9.92
N THR A 127 -8.51 -11.57 -10.07
CA THR A 127 -7.68 -10.94 -9.04
C THR A 127 -7.46 -9.45 -9.28
N SER A 128 -7.88 -8.93 -10.45
CA SER A 128 -7.58 -7.58 -10.93
C SER A 128 -6.08 -7.26 -11.04
N LEU A 129 -5.24 -8.28 -11.30
CA LEU A 129 -3.78 -8.14 -11.32
C LEU A 129 -3.18 -8.55 -12.67
N TRP A 130 -2.07 -7.91 -13.03
CA TRP A 130 -1.25 -8.29 -14.18
C TRP A 130 -0.32 -9.47 -13.86
N GLN A 131 -0.37 -10.51 -14.68
CA GLN A 131 0.43 -11.73 -14.52
C GLN A 131 1.40 -11.91 -15.70
N THR A 132 2.65 -12.22 -15.39
CA THR A 132 3.72 -12.34 -16.39
C THR A 132 3.60 -13.64 -17.18
N ILE A 133 3.75 -13.54 -18.50
CA ILE A 133 3.79 -14.67 -19.43
C ILE A 133 5.25 -14.87 -19.87
N PRO A 134 5.77 -16.11 -19.89
CA PRO A 134 7.06 -16.39 -20.49
C PRO A 134 7.12 -15.85 -21.93
N ALA A 135 8.06 -14.94 -22.19
CA ALA A 135 8.17 -14.27 -23.46
C ALA A 135 9.62 -14.08 -23.88
N VAL A 136 9.86 -14.02 -25.18
CA VAL A 136 11.15 -13.74 -25.79
C VAL A 136 11.16 -12.27 -26.22
N ASN A 137 12.09 -11.51 -25.67
CA ASN A 137 12.29 -10.11 -26.03
C ASN A 137 13.31 -9.97 -27.17
N ASP A 138 12.88 -9.49 -28.33
CA ASP A 138 13.74 -9.06 -29.43
C ASP A 138 13.99 -7.56 -29.29
N THR A 139 15.05 -7.23 -28.56
CA THR A 139 15.42 -5.84 -28.23
C THR A 139 15.82 -5.02 -29.46
N GLN A 140 16.33 -5.66 -30.52
CA GLN A 140 16.74 -4.97 -31.75
C GLN A 140 15.52 -4.43 -32.49
N ASN A 141 14.45 -5.22 -32.54
CA ASN A 141 13.21 -4.87 -33.24
C ASN A 141 12.13 -4.28 -32.32
N ARG A 142 12.44 -4.12 -31.02
CA ARG A 142 11.49 -3.73 -29.96
C ARG A 142 10.19 -4.54 -30.03
N LEU A 143 10.35 -5.85 -30.14
CA LEU A 143 9.28 -6.79 -30.38
C LEU A 143 9.35 -7.90 -29.34
N VAL A 144 8.29 -8.07 -28.55
CA VAL A 144 8.18 -9.19 -27.62
C VAL A 144 7.26 -10.26 -28.20
N LYS A 145 7.64 -11.53 -28.03
CA LYS A 145 6.90 -12.69 -28.55
C LYS A 145 6.61 -13.69 -27.44
N THR A 146 5.43 -14.28 -27.43
CA THR A 146 5.07 -15.32 -26.47
C THR A 146 4.18 -16.40 -27.08
N LEU A 147 4.07 -17.54 -26.41
CA LEU A 147 3.15 -18.62 -26.71
C LEU A 147 2.15 -18.73 -25.55
N ILE A 148 0.86 -18.76 -25.87
CA ILE A 148 -0.20 -18.81 -24.86
C ILE A 148 -1.30 -19.79 -25.27
N HIS A 149 -1.87 -20.49 -24.29
CA HIS A 149 -2.93 -21.47 -24.51
C HIS A 149 -4.35 -20.90 -24.34
N PHE A 150 -4.47 -19.63 -23.97
CA PHE A 150 -5.78 -19.02 -23.77
C PHE A 150 -6.36 -18.56 -25.11
N PRO A 151 -7.63 -18.89 -25.42
CA PRO A 151 -8.30 -18.35 -26.61
C PRO A 151 -8.69 -16.87 -26.43
N PHE A 152 -8.55 -16.33 -25.23
CA PHE A 152 -8.90 -14.97 -24.87
C PHE A 152 -7.93 -14.45 -23.80
N ALA A 153 -7.41 -13.24 -24.00
CA ALA A 153 -6.72 -12.50 -22.95
C ALA A 153 -6.68 -11.00 -23.25
N GLN A 154 -6.56 -10.21 -22.19
CA GLN A 154 -6.13 -8.80 -22.25
C GLN A 154 -4.65 -8.77 -21.93
N VAL A 155 -3.85 -8.17 -22.79
CA VAL A 155 -2.39 -8.27 -22.74
C VAL A 155 -1.73 -6.92 -23.00
N ALA A 156 -0.56 -6.72 -22.39
CA ALA A 156 0.25 -5.52 -22.53
C ALA A 156 1.71 -5.80 -22.20
N VAL A 157 2.57 -4.85 -22.53
CA VAL A 157 4.01 -4.91 -22.30
C VAL A 157 4.44 -3.85 -21.30
N PHE A 158 5.23 -4.28 -20.32
CA PHE A 158 5.70 -3.47 -19.22
C PHE A 158 7.22 -3.42 -19.20
N ALA A 159 7.77 -2.27 -18.80
CA ALA A 159 9.15 -2.13 -18.38
C ALA A 159 9.21 -1.88 -16.86
N GLU A 160 10.40 -2.04 -16.27
CA GLU A 160 10.64 -1.57 -14.90
C GLU A 160 10.57 -0.04 -14.83
N LEU A 161 10.08 0.50 -13.71
CA LEU A 161 10.32 1.91 -13.39
C LEU A 161 11.79 2.06 -12.99
N VAL A 162 12.60 2.69 -13.84
CA VAL A 162 14.08 2.68 -13.77
C VAL A 162 14.67 3.46 -12.56
N ASP A 163 13.86 4.19 -11.80
CA ASP A 163 14.33 5.03 -10.66
C ASP A 163 13.75 4.61 -9.29
N GLN A 164 13.47 3.32 -9.09
CA GLN A 164 13.06 2.88 -7.74
C GLN A 164 14.25 2.83 -6.78
N PRO A 165 14.12 3.37 -5.55
CA PRO A 165 15.18 3.31 -4.56
C PRO A 165 15.50 1.85 -4.21
N SER A 166 16.80 1.51 -4.23
CA SER A 166 17.26 0.23 -3.71
C SER A 166 17.24 0.27 -2.18
N ILE A 167 16.37 -0.54 -1.59
CA ILE A 167 16.21 -0.64 -0.14
C ILE A 167 16.44 -2.07 0.34
N THR A 168 16.99 -2.20 1.54
CA THR A 168 17.20 -3.48 2.22
C THR A 168 15.99 -3.91 3.05
N SER A 169 15.03 -3.01 3.31
CA SER A 169 13.81 -3.34 4.06
C SER A 169 12.97 -4.40 3.34
N GLU A 170 12.42 -5.34 4.09
CA GLU A 170 11.58 -6.42 3.56
C GLU A 170 10.20 -5.94 3.10
N ALA A 171 9.65 -4.94 3.77
CA ALA A 171 8.44 -4.23 3.41
C ALA A 171 8.65 -2.72 3.53
N ALA A 172 8.04 -1.95 2.63
CA ALA A 172 8.10 -0.49 2.63
C ALA A 172 6.92 0.10 1.86
N ILE A 173 6.57 1.34 2.21
CA ILE A 173 5.60 2.14 1.48
C ILE A 173 5.95 3.62 1.63
N VAL A 174 5.76 4.40 0.57
CA VAL A 174 5.85 5.86 0.54
C VAL A 174 4.58 6.36 -0.12
N VAL A 175 3.88 7.26 0.57
CA VAL A 175 2.59 7.81 0.14
C VAL A 175 2.66 9.32 0.17
N ASP A 176 2.14 9.97 -0.87
CA ASP A 176 1.87 11.40 -0.81
C ASP A 176 0.77 11.68 0.21
N LYS A 177 1.09 12.46 1.24
CA LYS A 177 0.19 12.70 2.38
C LYS A 177 -1.10 13.43 1.98
N GLU A 178 -1.06 14.30 0.96
CA GLU A 178 -2.20 15.12 0.56
C GLU A 178 -3.14 14.36 -0.38
N THR A 179 -2.58 13.65 -1.36
CA THR A 179 -3.36 12.94 -2.39
C THR A 179 -3.70 11.50 -1.99
N GLY A 180 -2.89 10.88 -1.13
CA GLY A 180 -2.95 9.46 -0.83
C GLY A 180 -2.34 8.57 -1.91
N GLU A 181 -1.68 9.16 -2.91
CA GLU A 181 -1.02 8.42 -4.00
C GLU A 181 0.17 7.63 -3.47
N VAL A 182 0.23 6.34 -3.80
CA VAL A 182 1.39 5.49 -3.49
C VAL A 182 2.52 5.81 -4.45
N LEU A 183 3.58 6.43 -3.94
CA LEU A 183 4.77 6.83 -4.70
C LEU A 183 5.78 5.69 -4.82
N TYR A 184 5.82 4.80 -3.82
CA TYR A 184 6.67 3.62 -3.80
C TYR A 184 6.09 2.59 -2.85
N GLU A 185 6.22 1.31 -3.19
CA GLU A 185 5.90 0.22 -2.29
C GLU A 185 6.72 -1.04 -2.58
N LYS A 186 6.93 -1.84 -1.53
CA LYS A 186 7.53 -3.16 -1.57
C LYS A 186 6.84 -4.01 -0.52
N ASN A 187 6.17 -5.09 -0.92
CA ASN A 187 5.48 -6.01 0.00
C ASN A 187 4.61 -5.27 1.03
N SER A 188 3.93 -4.20 0.61
CA SER A 188 3.30 -3.24 1.52
C SER A 188 2.08 -3.80 2.25
N ASP A 189 1.48 -4.86 1.70
CA ASP A 189 0.36 -5.67 2.18
C ASP A 189 0.80 -6.89 3.02
N THR A 190 2.11 -7.12 3.16
CA THR A 190 2.62 -8.29 3.90
C THR A 190 2.55 -8.05 5.40
N VAL A 191 1.86 -8.95 6.12
CA VAL A 191 1.76 -8.92 7.58
C VAL A 191 3.10 -9.29 8.21
N ARG A 192 3.59 -8.43 9.11
CA ARG A 192 4.88 -8.61 9.81
C ARG A 192 4.80 -8.08 11.23
N SER A 193 5.69 -8.56 12.10
CA SER A 193 5.92 -7.93 13.40
C SER A 193 6.38 -6.49 13.22
N ILE A 194 5.82 -5.56 14.00
CA ILE A 194 6.09 -4.12 13.88
C ILE A 194 6.89 -3.53 15.04
N ALA A 195 7.32 -4.38 15.97
CA ALA A 195 8.09 -3.98 17.14
C ALA A 195 7.51 -2.70 17.81
N SER A 196 8.39 -1.76 18.16
CA SER A 196 8.01 -0.52 18.86
C SER A 196 7.20 0.49 18.06
N LEU A 197 6.93 0.28 16.76
CA LEU A 197 5.94 1.10 16.05
C LEU A 197 4.55 0.98 16.71
N THR A 198 4.30 -0.14 17.40
CA THR A 198 3.15 -0.38 18.30
C THR A 198 2.88 0.79 19.25
N LYS A 199 3.92 1.48 19.74
CA LYS A 199 3.77 2.59 20.71
C LYS A 199 3.03 3.80 20.14
N LEU A 200 2.91 3.94 18.81
CA LEU A 200 2.03 4.94 18.21
C LEU A 200 0.56 4.66 18.54
N MET A 201 0.16 3.39 18.51
CA MET A 201 -1.19 2.98 18.92
C MET A 201 -1.37 3.15 20.43
N THR A 202 -0.37 2.77 21.23
CA THR A 202 -0.37 2.99 22.69
C THR A 202 -0.55 4.45 23.06
N ALA A 203 0.16 5.35 22.37
CA ALA A 203 0.02 6.80 22.58
C ALA A 203 -1.40 7.28 22.27
N LEU A 204 -2.01 6.82 21.17
CA LEU A 204 -3.38 7.18 20.82
C LEU A 204 -4.40 6.68 21.85
N VAL A 205 -4.29 5.43 22.30
CA VAL A 205 -5.21 4.87 23.30
C VAL A 205 -5.01 5.52 24.67
N PHE A 206 -3.77 5.81 25.07
CA PHE A 206 -3.50 6.56 26.29
C PHE A 206 -4.16 7.94 26.27
N LEU A 207 -4.05 8.68 25.16
CA LEU A 207 -4.62 10.03 25.05
C LEU A 207 -6.14 10.04 25.17
N ASP A 208 -6.83 8.99 24.74
CA ASP A 208 -8.27 8.84 24.93
C ASP A 208 -8.68 8.59 26.40
N ASN A 209 -7.75 8.07 27.21
CA ASN A 209 -7.98 7.68 28.60
C ASN A 209 -7.05 8.40 29.58
N ASN A 210 -6.50 9.56 29.19
CA ASN A 210 -5.45 10.23 29.94
C ASN A 210 -5.96 10.70 31.31
N PRO A 211 -5.40 10.20 32.44
CA PRO A 211 -5.83 10.59 33.78
C PRO A 211 -5.38 12.02 34.16
N GLY A 212 -4.56 12.66 33.33
CA GLY A 212 -3.94 13.97 33.55
C GLY A 212 -2.42 13.85 33.54
N TRP A 213 -1.75 14.82 32.93
CA TRP A 213 -0.29 14.83 32.68
C TRP A 213 0.59 14.88 33.94
N GLU A 214 0.07 15.44 35.03
CA GLU A 214 0.76 15.55 36.32
C GLU A 214 0.44 14.37 37.26
N THR A 215 -0.28 13.36 36.78
CA THR A 215 -0.60 12.17 37.58
C THR A 215 0.70 11.45 37.92
N VAL A 216 0.98 11.30 39.22
CA VAL A 216 2.16 10.59 39.71
C VAL A 216 1.93 9.10 39.61
N VAL A 217 2.85 8.41 38.93
CA VAL A 217 2.84 6.95 38.76
C VAL A 217 4.05 6.38 39.47
N GLU A 218 3.83 5.41 40.35
CA GLU A 218 4.88 4.55 40.90
C GLU A 218 5.13 3.38 39.95
N LEU A 219 6.39 3.15 39.58
CA LEU A 219 6.80 2.00 38.78
C LEU A 219 6.66 0.72 39.59
N GLN A 220 5.98 -0.28 39.02
CA GLN A 220 5.69 -1.57 39.63
C GLN A 220 6.58 -2.67 39.03
N SER A 221 6.66 -3.82 39.70
CA SER A 221 7.36 -5.00 39.18
C SER A 221 6.87 -5.38 37.79
N ASP A 222 5.56 -5.26 37.59
CA ASP A 222 4.88 -5.65 36.37
C ASP A 222 5.17 -4.67 35.23
N ASP A 223 5.68 -3.46 35.48
CA ASP A 223 6.10 -2.59 34.38
C ASP A 223 7.48 -2.98 33.84
N MET A 224 8.29 -3.73 34.60
CA MET A 224 9.69 -3.97 34.25
C MET A 224 9.81 -4.97 33.09
N THR A 225 10.55 -4.58 32.05
CA THR A 225 10.73 -5.40 30.83
C THR A 225 12.20 -5.46 30.39
N TYR A 226 12.47 -6.24 29.34
CA TYR A 226 13.72 -6.21 28.58
C TYR A 226 13.64 -5.27 27.37
N GLY A 227 14.74 -5.16 26.61
CA GLY A 227 14.87 -4.27 25.46
C GLY A 227 15.06 -2.80 25.83
N ALA A 228 14.63 -1.89 24.95
CA ALA A 228 14.66 -0.46 25.19
C ALA A 228 13.82 -0.11 26.44
N LYS A 229 14.43 0.55 27.43
CA LYS A 229 13.78 0.83 28.71
C LYS A 229 14.35 2.07 29.40
N LEU A 230 13.53 2.65 30.26
CA LEU A 230 13.96 3.61 31.26
C LEU A 230 14.71 2.87 32.37
N TYR A 231 15.93 3.30 32.68
CA TYR A 231 16.74 2.69 33.74
C TYR A 231 16.26 3.15 35.12
N ALA A 232 15.14 2.58 35.58
CA ALA A 232 14.51 2.89 36.86
C ALA A 232 14.17 1.64 37.66
N SER A 233 14.09 1.83 38.98
CA SER A 233 13.77 0.80 39.95
C SER A 233 12.28 0.82 40.27
N VAL A 234 11.76 -0.34 40.66
CA VAL A 234 10.43 -0.45 41.27
C VAL A 234 10.35 0.48 42.49
N GLY A 235 9.22 1.18 42.63
CA GLY A 235 8.99 2.18 43.68
C GLY A 235 9.44 3.59 43.33
N GLU A 236 10.16 3.81 42.23
CA GLU A 236 10.42 5.17 41.75
C GLU A 236 9.17 5.78 41.11
N THR A 237 9.01 7.09 41.30
CA THR A 237 7.81 7.83 40.90
C THR A 237 8.14 8.93 39.89
N LEU A 238 7.28 9.07 38.88
CA LEU A 238 7.36 10.07 37.81
C LEU A 238 5.96 10.39 37.29
N THR A 239 5.83 11.45 36.50
CA THR A 239 4.51 11.85 35.97
C THR A 239 4.13 11.03 34.73
N THR A 240 2.84 11.00 34.39
CA THR A 240 2.39 10.44 33.09
C THR A 240 2.98 11.22 31.90
N GLN A 241 3.29 12.51 32.07
CA GLN A 241 4.06 13.29 31.09
C GLN A 241 5.47 12.73 30.89
N ASP A 242 6.18 12.43 31.98
CA ASP A 242 7.51 11.83 31.88
C ASP A 242 7.47 10.45 31.25
N LEU A 243 6.47 9.63 31.58
CA LEU A 243 6.25 8.32 30.98
C LEU A 243 5.99 8.42 29.47
N PHE A 244 5.08 9.31 29.05
CA PHE A 244 4.74 9.49 27.64
C PHE A 244 5.94 9.97 26.82
N ASN A 245 6.67 10.98 27.31
CA ASN A 245 7.87 11.46 26.63
C ASN A 245 8.96 10.38 26.59
N THR A 246 9.17 9.65 27.68
CA THR A 246 10.16 8.57 27.73
C THR A 246 9.80 7.41 26.80
N MET A 247 8.52 7.06 26.68
CA MET A 247 8.00 6.06 25.74
C MET A 247 8.21 6.49 24.29
N MET A 248 7.81 7.71 23.95
CA MET A 248 7.83 8.18 22.56
C MET A 248 9.25 8.48 22.06
N ILE A 249 10.08 9.13 22.88
CA ILE A 249 11.45 9.57 22.53
C ILE A 249 12.42 8.40 22.68
N GLY A 250 12.44 7.75 23.85
CA GLY A 250 13.39 6.69 24.19
C GLY A 250 12.94 5.28 23.82
N SER A 251 11.70 5.12 23.31
CA SER A 251 11.10 3.82 23.02
C SER A 251 11.00 2.89 24.24
N ALA A 252 10.99 3.44 25.45
CA ALA A 252 11.07 2.65 26.68
C ALA A 252 9.82 1.79 26.91
N ASN A 253 10.02 0.48 26.96
CA ASN A 253 8.97 -0.53 27.13
C ASN A 253 8.30 -0.46 28.51
N ASN A 254 9.10 -0.31 29.57
CA ASN A 254 8.55 -0.15 30.92
C ASN A 254 7.76 1.15 31.09
N ALA A 255 8.16 2.22 30.39
CA ALA A 255 7.38 3.45 30.35
C ALA A 255 6.03 3.22 29.65
N ALA A 256 6.00 2.46 28.55
CA ALA A 256 4.75 2.12 27.84
C ALA A 256 3.77 1.32 28.70
N ARG A 257 4.24 0.31 29.45
CA ARG A 257 3.39 -0.48 30.35
C ARG A 257 2.85 0.35 31.52
N ALA A 258 3.73 1.11 32.18
CA ALA A 258 3.33 2.00 33.26
C ALA A 258 2.34 3.07 32.78
N LEU A 259 2.54 3.61 31.56
CA LEU A 259 1.64 4.58 30.95
C LEU A 259 0.27 3.96 30.65
N ALA A 260 0.22 2.77 30.06
CA ALA A 260 -1.03 2.05 29.82
C ALA A 260 -1.79 1.78 31.13
N ARG A 261 -1.08 1.26 32.15
CA ARG A 261 -1.64 1.00 33.49
C ARG A 261 -2.16 2.27 34.18
N SER A 262 -1.53 3.42 33.95
CA SER A 262 -1.94 4.69 34.57
C SER A 262 -3.35 5.15 34.14
N THR A 263 -3.88 4.64 33.03
CA THR A 263 -5.26 4.92 32.58
C THR A 263 -6.33 4.29 33.48
N GLY A 264 -5.95 3.36 34.36
CA GLY A 264 -6.88 2.58 35.19
C GLY A 264 -7.46 1.35 34.50
N LEU A 265 -7.12 1.11 33.23
CA LEU A 265 -7.47 -0.10 32.48
C LEU A 265 -6.52 -1.25 32.85
N SER A 266 -7.03 -2.47 32.84
CA SER A 266 -6.18 -3.67 32.77
C SER A 266 -5.44 -3.71 31.43
N GLU A 267 -4.34 -4.48 31.36
CA GLU A 267 -3.58 -4.64 30.11
C GLU A 267 -4.45 -5.23 29.00
N GLU A 268 -5.32 -6.19 29.34
CA GLU A 268 -6.31 -6.80 28.42
C GLU A 268 -7.30 -5.76 27.87
N GLU A 269 -7.85 -4.90 28.72
CA GLU A 269 -8.77 -3.83 28.29
C GLU A 269 -8.05 -2.78 27.44
N PHE A 270 -6.82 -2.43 27.79
CA PHE A 270 -6.01 -1.49 27.01
C PHE A 270 -5.72 -2.05 25.60
N VAL A 271 -5.29 -3.31 25.51
CA VAL A 271 -5.06 -4.00 24.22
C VAL A 271 -6.37 -4.17 23.42
N ALA A 272 -7.50 -4.43 24.09
CA ALA A 272 -8.80 -4.45 23.42
C ALA A 272 -9.12 -3.08 22.78
N GLN A 273 -8.83 -1.97 23.47
CA GLN A 273 -8.98 -0.63 22.91
C GLN A 273 -7.99 -0.34 21.76
N MET A 274 -6.76 -0.85 21.81
CA MET A 274 -5.80 -0.76 20.69
C MET A 274 -6.36 -1.42 19.43
N ASN A 275 -6.90 -2.64 19.56
CA ASN A 275 -7.50 -3.37 18.43
C ASN A 275 -8.82 -2.72 17.95
N GLN A 276 -9.66 -2.23 18.87
CA GLN A 276 -10.85 -1.48 18.49
C GLN A 276 -10.51 -0.21 17.71
N LYS A 277 -9.44 0.49 18.11
CA LYS A 277 -8.93 1.65 17.39
C LYS A 277 -8.38 1.26 16.02
N ALA A 278 -7.63 0.16 15.90
CA ALA A 278 -7.15 -0.37 14.62
C ALA A 278 -8.33 -0.59 13.64
N ILE A 279 -9.39 -1.25 14.10
CA ILE A 279 -10.62 -1.46 13.32
C ILE A 279 -11.24 -0.12 12.90
N SER A 280 -11.34 0.85 13.82
CA SER A 280 -11.91 2.17 13.52
C SER A 280 -11.11 2.97 12.49
N LEU A 281 -9.80 2.68 12.37
CA LEU A 281 -8.91 3.29 11.38
C LEU A 281 -8.90 2.50 10.06
N GLY A 282 -9.62 1.38 9.97
CA GLY A 282 -9.63 0.49 8.81
C GLY A 282 -8.34 -0.29 8.64
N MET A 283 -7.62 -0.58 9.72
CA MET A 283 -6.39 -1.38 9.73
C MET A 283 -6.74 -2.87 9.81
N ALA A 284 -7.13 -3.45 8.67
CA ALA A 284 -7.73 -4.78 8.60
C ALA A 284 -6.73 -5.92 8.86
N ASP A 285 -5.45 -5.67 8.61
CA ASP A 285 -4.37 -6.65 8.71
C ASP A 285 -3.44 -6.34 9.89
N THR A 286 -3.97 -5.64 10.90
CA THR A 286 -3.28 -5.28 12.13
C THR A 286 -3.86 -6.00 13.35
N THR A 287 -2.99 -6.49 14.22
CA THR A 287 -3.36 -7.01 15.54
C THR A 287 -2.35 -6.55 16.58
N PHE A 288 -2.84 -6.10 17.73
CA PHE A 288 -2.03 -5.76 18.89
C PHE A 288 -2.25 -6.78 20.02
N THR A 289 -1.18 -7.17 20.70
CA THR A 289 -1.19 -8.11 21.82
C THR A 289 -0.53 -7.54 23.08
N ASP A 290 0.26 -6.47 22.96
CA ASP A 290 0.81 -5.74 24.11
C ASP A 290 1.06 -4.25 23.77
N PRO A 291 1.15 -3.35 24.77
CA PRO A 291 1.29 -1.90 24.53
C PRO A 291 2.72 -1.45 24.15
N THR A 292 3.68 -2.36 24.10
CA THR A 292 5.09 -2.07 23.88
C THR A 292 5.58 -2.50 22.50
N GLY A 293 5.01 -3.56 21.94
CA GLY A 293 5.52 -4.19 20.73
C GLY A 293 6.68 -5.14 20.99
N LEU A 294 6.76 -5.74 22.18
CA LEU A 294 7.74 -6.78 22.51
C LEU A 294 7.25 -8.15 22.07
N ASP A 295 5.95 -8.37 22.08
CA ASP A 295 5.34 -9.56 21.52
C ASP A 295 5.37 -9.47 19.98
N VAL A 296 5.96 -10.50 19.37
CA VAL A 296 6.10 -10.65 17.91
C VAL A 296 4.75 -10.80 17.19
N THR A 297 3.68 -11.02 17.95
CA THR A 297 2.30 -11.08 17.46
C THR A 297 1.63 -9.69 17.39
N ASN A 298 2.30 -8.62 17.84
CA ASN A 298 1.95 -7.27 17.36
C ASN A 298 2.35 -7.15 15.90
N GLN A 299 1.36 -7.30 15.03
CA GLN A 299 1.57 -7.42 13.60
C GLN A 299 0.76 -6.38 12.84
N SER A 300 1.28 -5.96 11.69
CA SER A 300 0.62 -5.05 10.76
C SER A 300 1.21 -5.20 9.37
N THR A 301 0.63 -4.51 8.41
CA THR A 301 1.19 -4.25 7.08
C THR A 301 1.75 -2.82 7.01
N ALA A 302 2.61 -2.54 6.03
CA ALA A 302 3.09 -1.16 5.79
C ALA A 302 1.92 -0.24 5.39
N GLN A 303 0.96 -0.75 4.60
CA GLN A 303 -0.26 -0.03 4.23
C GLN A 303 -1.08 0.39 5.46
N ASP A 304 -1.28 -0.50 6.43
CA ASP A 304 -2.03 -0.17 7.64
C ASP A 304 -1.28 0.80 8.56
N LEU A 305 0.06 0.70 8.60
CA LEU A 305 0.89 1.64 9.35
C LEU A 305 0.81 3.08 8.82
N ILE A 306 0.49 3.31 7.54
CA ILE A 306 0.19 4.66 7.03
C ILE A 306 -1.04 5.24 7.72
N LYS A 307 -2.10 4.45 7.91
CA LYS A 307 -3.34 4.88 8.60
C LYS A 307 -3.05 5.23 10.06
N LEU A 308 -2.30 4.38 10.75
CA LEU A 308 -1.87 4.63 12.13
C LEU A 308 -1.00 5.89 12.23
N THR A 309 0.00 6.01 11.38
CA THR A 309 0.95 7.14 11.40
C THR A 309 0.24 8.45 11.09
N ASN A 310 -0.64 8.48 10.08
CA ASN A 310 -1.45 9.67 9.77
C ASN A 310 -2.32 10.08 10.96
N LYS A 311 -2.99 9.12 11.62
CA LYS A 311 -3.79 9.41 12.80
C LYS A 311 -2.94 9.92 13.96
N ALA A 312 -1.87 9.20 14.29
CA ALA A 312 -0.98 9.51 15.42
C ALA A 312 -0.31 10.87 15.24
N LEU A 313 0.30 11.13 14.09
CA LEU A 313 1.03 12.37 13.83
C LEU A 313 0.12 13.58 13.55
N SER A 314 -1.19 13.38 13.35
CA SER A 314 -2.15 14.49 13.37
C SER A 314 -2.37 15.05 14.78
N ASN A 315 -2.02 14.29 15.83
CA ASN A 315 -2.05 14.76 17.20
C ASN A 315 -0.77 15.55 17.51
N PHE A 316 -0.95 16.83 17.90
CA PHE A 316 0.18 17.74 18.16
C PHE A 316 1.16 17.20 19.21
N LEU A 317 0.68 16.55 20.28
CA LEU A 317 1.55 16.03 21.34
C LEU A 317 2.39 14.86 20.85
N ILE A 318 1.81 13.93 20.10
CA ILE A 318 2.55 12.81 19.50
C ILE A 318 3.60 13.35 18.51
N SER A 319 3.20 14.24 17.61
CA SER A 319 4.11 14.85 16.61
C SER A 319 5.26 15.61 17.29
N GLN A 320 4.96 16.49 18.25
CA GLN A 320 5.95 17.28 18.98
C GLN A 320 6.93 16.38 19.76
N THR A 321 6.42 15.41 20.51
CA THR A 321 7.28 14.51 21.29
C THR A 321 8.12 13.63 20.37
N SER A 322 7.57 13.14 19.26
CA SER A 322 8.32 12.28 18.31
C SER A 322 9.48 13.00 17.61
N THR A 323 9.41 14.33 17.48
CA THR A 323 10.45 15.18 16.87
C THR A 323 11.35 15.86 17.89
N SER A 324 11.15 15.62 19.19
CA SER A 324 12.01 16.16 20.24
C SER A 324 13.34 15.42 20.29
N VAL A 325 14.46 16.14 20.21
CA VAL A 325 15.81 15.56 20.20
C VAL A 325 16.12 14.80 21.50
N ALA A 326 15.68 15.34 22.63
CA ALA A 326 15.84 14.73 23.94
C ALA A 326 14.78 15.23 24.93
N TYR A 327 14.65 14.52 26.05
CA TYR A 327 13.81 14.87 27.18
C TYR A 327 14.53 14.64 28.50
N ASN A 328 14.37 15.57 29.45
CA ASN A 328 15.04 15.54 30.74
C ASN A 328 14.02 15.65 31.85
N PHE A 329 14.19 14.84 32.90
CA PHE A 329 13.36 14.92 34.10
C PHE A 329 14.12 14.34 35.30
N SER A 330 13.58 14.55 36.50
CA SER A 330 14.05 13.88 37.71
C SER A 330 12.91 13.10 38.34
N MET A 331 13.21 11.91 38.86
CA MET A 331 12.27 11.13 39.65
C MET A 331 11.76 11.95 40.83
N ILE A 332 10.45 11.91 41.10
CA ILE A 332 9.79 12.77 42.09
C ILE A 332 10.26 12.42 43.51
N ASN A 333 10.31 11.14 43.85
CA ASN A 333 10.64 10.68 45.20
C ASN A 333 12.15 10.50 45.48
N THR A 334 12.98 10.29 44.45
CA THR A 334 14.44 10.07 44.64
C THR A 334 15.29 11.24 44.17
N GLY A 335 14.74 12.17 43.37
CA GLY A 335 15.49 13.25 42.74
C GLY A 335 16.47 12.78 41.66
N ARG A 336 16.49 11.48 41.31
CA ARG A 336 17.44 10.93 40.33
C ARG A 336 17.15 11.47 38.93
N TYR A 337 18.15 12.10 38.33
CA TYR A 337 18.07 12.72 37.01
C TYR A 337 18.11 11.70 35.87
N HIS A 338 17.33 11.94 34.82
CA HIS A 338 17.26 11.16 33.58
C HIS A 338 17.39 12.06 32.36
N HIS A 339 18.16 11.59 31.38
CA HIS A 339 18.29 12.19 30.06
C HIS A 339 17.94 11.15 29.00
N ILE A 340 16.83 11.36 28.30
CA ILE A 340 16.32 10.47 27.27
C ILE A 340 16.62 11.07 25.91
N LYS A 341 17.38 10.35 25.08
CA LYS A 341 17.65 10.75 23.69
C LYS A 341 16.68 10.09 22.74
N ASN A 342 16.30 10.80 21.68
CA ASN A 342 15.43 10.24 20.65
C ASN A 342 16.09 9.05 19.97
N THR A 343 15.37 7.95 19.77
CA THR A 343 15.89 6.78 19.06
C THR A 343 15.95 6.97 17.54
N ASN A 344 15.26 8.00 17.01
CA ASN A 344 15.26 8.32 15.59
C ASN A 344 16.48 9.17 15.21
N LEU A 345 17.44 8.58 14.48
CA LEU A 345 18.63 9.28 14.00
C LEU A 345 18.29 10.42 13.03
N LEU A 346 17.18 10.35 12.30
CA LEU A 346 16.77 11.44 11.41
C LEU A 346 16.49 12.72 12.21
N VAL A 347 15.93 12.60 13.42
CA VAL A 347 15.67 13.75 14.31
C VAL A 347 16.98 14.33 14.84
N GLN A 348 18.02 13.50 15.00
CA GLN A 348 19.28 13.92 15.58
C GLN A 348 20.28 14.49 14.56
N GLU A 349 20.28 13.94 13.34
CA GLU A 349 21.40 14.09 12.41
C GLU A 349 21.01 14.58 11.01
N SER A 350 19.71 14.65 10.68
CA SER A 350 19.27 15.04 9.34
C SER A 350 18.84 16.51 9.25
N ASP A 351 19.03 17.10 8.07
CA ASP A 351 18.51 18.44 7.72
C ASP A 351 17.03 18.39 7.24
N LEU A 352 16.35 17.26 7.45
CA LEU A 352 14.97 17.08 7.02
C LEU A 352 14.00 17.81 7.96
N TYR A 353 12.96 18.40 7.37
CA TYR A 353 11.82 18.86 8.15
C TYR A 353 10.90 17.67 8.47
N LEU A 354 11.04 17.13 9.69
CA LEU A 354 10.28 15.97 10.14
C LEU A 354 8.98 16.40 10.80
N LEU A 355 7.86 15.81 10.35
CA LEU A 355 6.56 15.97 11.01
C LEU A 355 6.37 15.00 12.19
N GLY A 356 7.17 13.95 12.24
CA GLY A 356 7.15 12.95 13.29
C GLY A 356 7.67 11.60 12.82
N GLY A 357 7.67 10.64 13.72
CA GLY A 357 8.08 9.28 13.42
C GLY A 357 8.23 8.41 14.66
N LYS A 358 8.51 7.12 14.43
CA LYS A 358 8.85 6.18 15.50
C LYS A 358 9.78 5.14 14.91
N THR A 359 10.71 4.64 15.72
CA THR A 359 11.57 3.51 15.35
C THR A 359 11.17 2.24 16.09
N GLY A 360 11.53 1.08 15.56
CA GLY A 360 11.38 -0.22 16.17
C GLY A 360 12.47 -1.20 15.74
N TYR A 361 12.73 -2.18 16.62
CA TYR A 361 13.56 -3.33 16.30
C TYR A 361 13.16 -4.53 17.17
N LEU A 362 12.99 -5.67 16.51
CA LEU A 362 13.02 -7.04 17.06
C LEU A 362 13.71 -7.91 16.02
N ASP A 363 14.28 -9.05 16.41
CA ASP A 363 14.93 -9.95 15.44
C ASP A 363 13.93 -10.46 14.38
N GLU A 364 12.67 -10.65 14.77
CA GLU A 364 11.58 -11.07 13.89
C GLU A 364 11.02 -9.94 13.01
N ALA A 365 11.12 -8.69 13.47
CA ALA A 365 10.63 -7.51 12.75
C ALA A 365 11.68 -6.92 11.79
N GLY A 366 12.97 -7.01 12.16
CA GLY A 366 14.04 -6.18 11.61
C GLY A 366 13.95 -4.73 12.09
N TYR A 367 14.73 -3.85 11.47
CA TYR A 367 14.64 -2.41 11.71
C TYR A 367 13.39 -1.84 11.03
N CYS A 368 12.58 -1.12 11.80
CA CYS A 368 11.34 -0.50 11.35
C CYS A 368 11.16 0.93 11.84
#